data_AF-A0A964FL62-F1
#
_entry.id   AF-A0A964FL62-F1
#
_cell.length_a   1.000
_cell.length_b   1.000
_cell.length_c   1.000
_cell.angle_alpha   90.00
_cell.angle_beta   90.00
_cell.angle_gamma   90.00
#
_symmetry.space_group_name_H-M   'P 1'
#
loop_
_entity.id
_entity.type
_entity.pdbx_description
1 polymer ?
#
loop_
_entity_poly.entity_id
_entity_poly.type
_entity_poly.pdbx_seq_one_letter_code
_entity_poly.pdbx_strand_id
1 'polypeptide(L)'
;MKTLPEVKPRELLSNHIHIRLTDSDYNQIKARAEQVNLSMSDFMRRAALRRAMPRPLAAFDLKAYQVLCKIDAQLRIAGNNLNQMAKACNSAVALGEPVVVNTGLLESVQQLIRENGGAIKTIVANLAKSTVR
;
A
#
# COMPACT_ATOMS: atom_id res chain seq x y z
N MET A 1 -22.30 -2.78 22.16
CA MET A 1 -20.90 -2.82 21.66
C MET A 1 -20.75 -4.07 20.80
N LYS A 2 -20.47 -3.93 19.50
CA LYS A 2 -20.12 -5.10 18.67
C LYS A 2 -18.69 -5.52 19.03
N THR A 3 -18.53 -6.68 19.62
CA THR A 3 -17.23 -7.30 19.88
C THR A 3 -16.54 -7.57 18.54
N LEU A 4 -15.30 -7.08 18.40
CA LEU A 4 -14.45 -7.41 17.26
C LEU A 4 -14.27 -8.94 17.19
N PRO A 5 -14.24 -9.55 15.99
CA PRO A 5 -14.05 -10.98 15.86
C PRO A 5 -12.69 -11.38 16.44
N GLU A 6 -12.68 -12.39 17.32
CA GLU A 6 -11.45 -12.97 17.85
C GLU A 6 -10.57 -13.46 16.70
N VAL A 7 -9.36 -12.93 16.61
CA VAL A 7 -8.35 -13.38 15.64
C VAL A 7 -7.91 -14.76 16.09
N LYS A 8 -8.35 -15.80 15.37
CA LYS A 8 -7.90 -17.18 15.62
C LYS A 8 -6.36 -17.23 15.62
N PRO A 9 -5.73 -17.81 16.65
CA PRO A 9 -4.27 -17.89 16.72
C PRO A 9 -3.74 -18.69 15.51
N ARG A 10 -2.75 -18.12 14.83
CA ARG A 10 -2.12 -18.73 13.65
C ARG A 10 -1.33 -19.95 14.08
N GLU A 11 -1.62 -21.11 13.48
CA GLU A 11 -0.86 -22.34 13.75
C GLU A 11 0.65 -22.13 13.51
N LEU A 12 1.45 -22.49 14.51
CA LEU A 12 2.90 -22.42 14.44
C LEU A 12 3.44 -23.59 13.62
N LEU A 13 4.38 -23.31 12.71
CA LEU A 13 5.07 -24.34 11.94
C LEU A 13 6.22 -24.91 12.77
N SER A 14 6.03 -26.09 13.34
CA SER A 14 7.02 -26.75 14.22
C SER A 14 7.81 -27.88 13.55
N ASN A 15 7.26 -28.51 12.51
CA ASN A 15 7.91 -29.63 11.80
C ASN A 15 8.89 -29.13 10.73
N HIS A 16 10.03 -29.80 10.60
CA HIS A 16 11.08 -29.47 9.64
C HIS A 16 11.45 -30.67 8.73
N ILE A 17 11.88 -30.37 7.51
CA ILE A 17 12.36 -31.36 6.53
C ILE A 17 13.81 -31.00 6.18
N HIS A 18 14.73 -31.93 6.34
CA HIS A 18 16.11 -31.78 5.88
C HIS A 18 16.25 -32.25 4.44
N ILE A 19 16.80 -31.41 3.58
CA ILE A 19 17.02 -31.69 2.15
C ILE A 19 18.51 -31.50 1.86
N ARG A 20 19.15 -32.50 1.25
CA ARG A 20 20.52 -32.37 0.74
C ARG A 20 20.47 -31.77 -0.66
N LEU A 21 21.23 -30.70 -0.88
CA LEU A 21 21.26 -29.93 -2.12
C LEU A 21 22.71 -29.75 -2.57
N THR A 22 22.93 -29.66 -3.88
CA THR A 22 24.19 -29.10 -4.40
C THR A 22 24.16 -27.58 -4.27
N ASP A 23 25.32 -26.92 -4.38
CA ASP A 23 25.40 -25.45 -4.37
C ASP A 23 24.58 -24.83 -5.52
N SER A 24 24.55 -25.50 -6.68
CA SER A 24 23.73 -25.07 -7.83
C SER A 24 22.24 -25.09 -7.49
N ASP A 25 21.75 -26.19 -6.90
CA ASP A 25 20.34 -26.32 -6.53
C ASP A 25 19.94 -25.29 -5.47
N TYR A 26 20.80 -25.12 -4.45
CA TYR A 26 20.58 -24.16 -3.38
C TYR A 26 20.45 -22.73 -3.93
N ASN A 27 21.38 -22.31 -4.79
CA ASN A 27 21.38 -20.99 -5.39
C ASN A 27 20.18 -20.77 -6.32
N GLN A 28 19.79 -21.78 -7.10
CA GLN A 28 18.59 -21.71 -7.94
C GLN A 28 17.32 -21.56 -7.12
N ILE A 29 17.17 -22.32 -6.03
CA ILE A 29 16.01 -22.20 -5.13
C ILE A 29 15.98 -20.82 -4.48
N LYS A 30 17.13 -20.31 -4.03
CA LYS A 30 17.25 -18.98 -3.44
C LYS A 30 16.81 -17.89 -4.41
N ALA A 31 17.35 -17.89 -5.63
CA ALA A 31 17.01 -16.90 -6.65
C ALA A 31 15.52 -16.94 -7.02
N ARG A 32 14.92 -18.14 -7.15
CA ARG A 32 13.49 -18.27 -7.44
C ARG A 32 12.61 -17.77 -6.29
N ALA A 33 13.02 -18.00 -5.04
CA ALA A 33 12.31 -17.48 -3.87
C ALA A 33 12.37 -15.94 -3.83
N GLU A 34 13.54 -15.36 -4.12
CA GLU A 34 13.73 -13.90 -4.22
C GLU A 34 12.88 -13.27 -5.33
N GLN A 35 12.78 -13.91 -6.50
CA GLN A 35 11.95 -13.43 -7.62
C GLN A 35 10.46 -13.29 -7.26
N VAL A 36 9.95 -14.09 -6.33
CA VAL A 36 8.56 -14.02 -5.85
C VAL A 36 8.44 -13.37 -4.46
N ASN A 37 9.51 -12.74 -3.95
CA ASN A 37 9.58 -12.11 -2.63
C ASN A 37 9.15 -13.02 -1.47
N LEU A 38 9.60 -14.28 -1.48
CA LEU A 38 9.38 -15.24 -0.40
C LEU A 38 10.69 -15.64 0.27
N SER A 39 10.60 -16.05 1.54
CA SER A 39 11.69 -16.82 2.14
C SER A 39 11.82 -18.17 1.42
N MET A 40 13.03 -18.74 1.37
CA MET A 40 13.26 -20.06 0.77
C MET A 40 12.34 -21.13 1.37
N SER A 41 12.09 -21.10 2.69
CA SER A 41 11.22 -22.05 3.37
C SER A 41 9.75 -21.91 2.95
N ASP A 42 9.21 -20.69 2.84
CA ASP A 42 7.82 -20.51 2.39
C ASP A 42 7.67 -20.81 0.90
N PHE A 43 8.67 -20.45 0.08
CA PHE A 43 8.72 -20.84 -1.33
C PHE A 43 8.70 -22.37 -1.49
N MET A 44 9.60 -23.10 -0.83
CA MET A 44 9.66 -24.55 -0.91
C MET A 44 8.39 -25.22 -0.39
N ARG A 45 7.83 -24.73 0.71
CA ARG A 45 6.56 -25.23 1.24
C ARG A 45 5.41 -25.04 0.26
N ARG A 46 5.29 -23.87 -0.37
CA ARG A 46 4.27 -23.61 -1.39
C ARG A 46 4.46 -24.48 -2.62
N ALA A 47 5.69 -24.60 -3.10
CA ALA A 47 6.04 -25.45 -4.25
C ALA A 47 5.68 -26.92 -3.99
N ALA A 48 6.12 -27.46 -2.84
CA ALA A 48 5.85 -28.85 -2.45
C ALA A 48 4.36 -29.15 -2.29
N LEU A 49 3.60 -28.18 -1.77
CA LEU A 49 2.14 -28.31 -1.56
C LEU A 49 1.31 -27.83 -2.77
N ARG A 50 1.94 -27.51 -3.91
CA ARG A 50 1.31 -26.94 -5.11
C ARG A 50 0.37 -25.76 -4.81
N ARG A 51 0.73 -24.95 -3.81
CA ARG A 51 0.01 -23.73 -3.45
C ARG A 51 0.35 -22.63 -4.46
N ALA A 52 -0.59 -21.72 -4.66
CA ALA A 52 -0.37 -20.56 -5.49
C ALA A 52 0.86 -19.76 -5.02
N MET A 53 1.76 -19.48 -5.96
CA MET A 53 2.86 -18.56 -5.74
C MET A 53 2.34 -17.13 -5.85
N PRO A 54 2.85 -16.19 -5.02
CA PRO A 54 2.62 -14.79 -5.26
C PRO A 54 3.08 -14.45 -6.67
N ARG A 55 2.29 -13.65 -7.39
CA ARG A 55 2.77 -13.07 -8.64
C ARG A 55 3.95 -12.15 -8.29
N PRO A 56 5.13 -12.30 -8.91
CA PRO A 56 6.18 -11.30 -8.81
C PRO A 56 5.54 -9.94 -9.14
N LEU A 57 5.56 -9.01 -8.19
CA LEU A 57 5.27 -7.62 -8.52
C LEU A 57 6.38 -7.21 -9.49
N ALA A 58 6.02 -6.81 -10.70
CA ALA A 58 7.02 -6.26 -11.61
C ALA A 58 7.69 -5.06 -10.92
N ALA A 59 8.95 -4.75 -11.23
CA ALA A 59 9.62 -3.57 -10.68
C ALA A 59 8.79 -2.28 -10.89
N PHE A 60 7.99 -2.25 -11.95
CA PHE A 60 6.97 -1.24 -12.22
C PHE A 60 5.88 -1.17 -11.12
N ASP A 61 5.33 -2.32 -10.71
CA ASP A 61 4.26 -2.40 -9.71
C ASP A 61 4.72 -1.89 -8.35
N LEU A 62 5.99 -2.11 -7.98
CA LEU A 62 6.55 -1.58 -6.74
C LEU A 62 6.66 -0.05 -6.77
N LYS A 63 7.13 0.51 -7.89
CA LYS A 63 7.24 1.96 -8.06
C LYS A 63 5.86 2.63 -8.09
N ALA A 64 4.89 2.01 -8.77
CA ALA A 64 3.51 2.46 -8.77
C ALA A 64 2.91 2.40 -7.36
N TYR A 65 3.14 1.32 -6.62
CA TYR A 65 2.70 1.16 -5.24
C TYR A 65 3.26 2.25 -4.31
N GLN A 66 4.55 2.58 -4.41
CA GLN A 66 5.16 3.67 -3.64
C GLN A 66 4.51 5.03 -3.93
N VAL A 67 4.19 5.31 -5.19
CA VAL A 67 3.49 6.55 -5.56
C VAL A 67 2.07 6.57 -4.99
N LEU A 68 1.35 5.45 -5.05
CA LEU A 68 0.02 5.33 -4.46
C LEU A 68 0.03 5.56 -2.94
N CYS A 69 1.03 5.03 -2.22
CA CYS A 69 1.19 5.29 -0.80
C CYS A 69 1.41 6.79 -0.49
N LYS A 70 2.17 7.50 -1.32
CA LYS A 70 2.36 8.95 -1.17
C LYS A 70 1.06 9.72 -1.40
N ILE A 71 0.31 9.35 -2.44
CA ILE A 71 -1.01 9.94 -2.73
C ILE A 71 -1.96 9.73 -1.55
N ASP A 72 -2.02 8.52 -0.98
CA ASP A 72 -2.85 8.21 0.20
C ASP A 72 -2.50 9.13 1.39
N ALA A 73 -1.21 9.26 1.71
CA ALA A 73 -0.76 10.15 2.77
C ALA A 73 -1.13 11.62 2.51
N GLN A 74 -0.98 12.10 1.27
CA GLN A 74 -1.36 13.46 0.87
C GLN A 74 -2.87 13.68 0.96
N LEU A 75 -3.70 12.72 0.53
CA LEU A 75 -5.15 12.80 0.66
C LEU A 75 -5.60 12.81 2.12
N ARG A 76 -4.92 12.05 3.00
CA ARG A 76 -5.18 12.09 4.44
C ARG A 76 -4.90 13.47 5.05
N ILE A 77 -3.81 14.13 4.64
CA ILE A 77 -3.51 15.50 5.06
C ILE A 77 -4.60 16.46 4.58
N ALA A 78 -5.01 16.37 3.31
CA ALA A 78 -6.10 17.19 2.77
C ALA A 78 -7.42 16.99 3.53
N GLY A 79 -7.77 15.74 3.85
CA GLY A 79 -8.96 15.42 4.65
C GLY A 79 -8.90 16.01 6.06
N ASN A 80 -7.74 15.97 6.71
CA ASN A 80 -7.54 16.58 8.02
C ASN A 80 -7.71 18.11 7.98
N ASN A 81 -7.18 18.77 6.96
CA ASN A 81 -7.32 20.21 6.77
C ASN A 81 -8.78 20.61 6.54
N LEU A 82 -9.51 19.85 5.69
CA LEU A 82 -10.95 20.04 5.48
C LEU A 82 -11.73 19.86 6.78
N ASN A 83 -11.40 18.85 7.59
CA ASN A 83 -12.04 18.62 8.88
C ASN A 83 -11.77 19.77 9.87
N GLN A 84 -10.56 20.33 9.89
CA GLN A 84 -10.24 21.49 10.71
C GLN A 84 -11.08 22.71 10.31
N MET A 85 -11.16 23.00 9.02
CA MET A 85 -12.00 24.09 8.50
C MET A 85 -13.48 23.88 8.85
N ALA A 86 -14.01 22.67 8.63
CA ALA A 86 -15.40 22.34 8.96
C ALA A 86 -15.70 22.54 10.45
N LYS A 87 -14.81 22.09 11.34
CA LYS A 87 -14.95 22.30 12.78
C LYS A 87 -14.91 23.77 13.16
N ALA A 88 -14.02 24.56 12.58
CA ALA A 88 -13.94 26.00 12.81
C ALA A 88 -15.25 26.69 12.39
N CYS A 89 -15.75 26.40 11.18
CA CYS A 89 -17.04 26.93 10.71
C CYS A 89 -18.20 26.53 11.62
N ASN A 90 -18.31 25.24 11.97
CA ASN A 90 -19.38 24.75 12.83
C ASN A 90 -19.34 25.40 14.22
N SER A 91 -18.14 25.64 14.76
CA SER A 91 -17.97 26.29 16.06
C SER A 91 -18.37 27.76 16.00
N ALA A 92 -17.95 28.49 14.96
CA ALA A 92 -18.33 29.89 14.77
C ALA A 92 -19.85 30.05 14.65
N VAL A 93 -20.50 29.21 13.85
CA VAL A 93 -21.97 29.20 13.71
C VAL A 93 -22.66 28.93 15.05
N ALA A 94 -22.18 27.94 15.82
CA ALA A 94 -22.76 27.59 17.11
C ALA A 94 -22.63 28.71 18.16
N LEU A 95 -21.54 29.49 18.09
CA LEU A 95 -21.28 30.62 18.99
C LEU A 95 -21.89 31.95 18.51
N GLY A 96 -22.49 31.97 17.31
CA GLY A 96 -22.98 33.22 16.71
C GLY A 96 -21.86 34.17 16.27
N GLU A 97 -20.64 33.64 16.12
CA GLU A 97 -19.46 34.39 15.70
C GLU A 97 -19.33 34.42 14.16
N PRO A 98 -18.64 35.43 13.61
CA PRO A 98 -18.35 35.46 12.18
C PRO A 98 -17.49 34.26 11.78
N VAL A 99 -17.89 33.57 10.70
CA VAL A 99 -17.12 32.45 10.17
C VAL A 99 -15.82 32.97 9.54
N VAL A 100 -14.68 32.64 10.16
CA VAL A 100 -13.36 32.91 9.62
C VAL A 100 -12.76 31.61 9.08
N VAL A 101 -12.59 31.54 7.76
CA VAL A 101 -11.98 30.39 7.10
C VAL A 101 -10.47 30.59 6.99
N ASN A 102 -9.69 29.61 7.45
CA ASN A 102 -8.25 29.61 7.23
C ASN A 102 -7.94 29.32 5.75
N THR A 103 -7.58 30.36 5.00
CA THR A 103 -7.27 30.26 3.56
C THR A 103 -6.01 29.43 3.28
N GLY A 104 -5.04 29.39 4.18
CA GLY A 104 -3.85 28.55 4.03
C GLY A 104 -4.17 27.04 4.07
N LEU A 105 -5.13 26.61 4.89
CA LEU A 105 -5.62 25.23 4.87
C LEU A 105 -6.33 24.91 3.54
N LEU A 106 -7.12 25.87 3.02
CA LEU A 106 -7.80 25.72 1.73
C LEU A 106 -6.79 25.62 0.57
N GLU A 107 -5.78 26.48 0.53
CA GLU A 107 -4.71 26.45 -0.46
C GLU A 107 -3.94 25.14 -0.40
N SER A 108 -3.61 24.65 0.81
CA SER A 108 -2.97 23.36 1.02
C SER A 108 -3.79 22.21 0.44
N VAL A 109 -5.10 22.16 0.71
CA VAL A 109 -6.00 21.15 0.15
C VAL A 109 -6.02 21.20 -1.37
N GLN A 110 -6.20 22.40 -1.95
CA GLN A 110 -6.21 22.58 -3.40
C GLN A 110 -4.91 22.12 -4.04
N GLN A 111 -3.78 22.42 -3.41
CA GLN A 111 -2.47 22.03 -3.90
C GLN A 111 -2.28 20.51 -3.88
N LEU A 112 -2.60 19.85 -2.76
CA LEU A 112 -2.51 18.39 -2.63
C LEU A 112 -3.40 17.66 -3.66
N ILE A 113 -4.61 18.17 -3.90
CA ILE A 113 -5.51 17.60 -4.91
C ILE A 113 -4.92 17.76 -6.32
N ARG A 114 -4.36 18.92 -6.65
CA ARG A 114 -3.72 19.16 -7.96
C ARG A 114 -2.54 18.23 -8.19
N GLU A 115 -1.65 18.13 -7.21
CA GLU A 115 -0.46 17.26 -7.26
C GLU A 115 -0.85 15.79 -7.44
N ASN A 116 -1.80 15.31 -6.63
CA ASN A 116 -2.30 13.94 -6.71
C ASN A 116 -2.94 13.64 -8.08
N GLY A 117 -3.76 14.56 -8.61
CA GLY A 117 -4.36 14.43 -9.93
C GLY A 117 -3.31 14.34 -11.05
N GLY A 118 -2.23 15.10 -10.94
CA GLY A 118 -1.08 15.01 -11.86
C GLY A 118 -0.39 13.65 -11.79
N ALA A 119 -0.04 13.21 -10.58
CA ALA A 119 0.63 11.92 -10.36
C ALA A 119 -0.19 10.73 -10.89
N ILE A 120 -1.50 10.71 -10.65
CA ILE A 120 -2.41 9.68 -11.14
C ILE A 120 -2.43 9.66 -12.67
N LYS A 121 -2.57 10.83 -13.33
CA LYS A 121 -2.54 10.92 -14.81
C LYS A 121 -1.24 10.33 -15.38
N THR A 122 -0.09 10.63 -14.76
CA THR A 122 1.20 10.07 -15.17
C THR A 122 1.25 8.56 -15.01
N ILE A 123 0.77 8.01 -13.89
CA ILE A 123 0.71 6.56 -13.67
C ILE A 123 -0.15 5.89 -14.75
N VAL A 124 -1.36 6.42 -14.99
CA VAL A 124 -2.29 5.88 -15.99
C VAL A 124 -1.70 5.94 -17.39
N ALA A 125 -1.04 7.04 -17.77
CA ALA A 125 -0.38 7.16 -19.07
C ALA A 125 0.77 6.14 -19.25
N ASN A 126 1.55 5.90 -18.19
CA ASN A 126 2.63 4.92 -18.22
C ASN A 126 2.10 3.47 -18.26
N LEU A 127 1.01 3.18 -17.55
CA LEU A 127 0.31 1.91 -17.64
C LEU A 127 -0.20 1.66 -19.06
N ALA A 128 -0.88 2.64 -19.68
CA ALA A 128 -1.39 2.52 -21.03
C ALA A 128 -0.28 2.22 -22.06
N LYS A 129 0.91 2.81 -21.90
CA LYS A 129 2.08 2.52 -22.75
C LYS A 129 2.69 1.14 -22.48
N SER A 130 2.57 0.61 -21.27
CA SER A 130 3.12 -0.70 -20.88
C SER A 130 2.23 -1.87 -21.29
N THR A 131 0.92 -1.66 -21.44
CA THR A 131 -0.06 -2.70 -21.84
C THR A 131 -0.06 -2.95 -23.36
N VAL A 132 0.64 -2.12 -24.14
CA VAL A 132 0.92 -2.41 -25.57
C VAL A 132 2.11 -3.36 -25.65
N ARG A 133 1.87 -4.64 -25.37
CA ARG A 133 2.75 -5.78 -25.69
C ARG A 133 1.92 -7.01 -26.00
#